data_AF-A0A2S8F614-F1
#
_entry.id   AF-A0A2S8F614-F1
#
_cell.length_a   1.000
_cell.length_b   1.000
_cell.length_c   1.000
_cell.angle_alpha   90.00
_cell.angle_beta   90.00
_cell.angle_gamma   90.00
#
_symmetry.space_group_name_H-M   'P 1'
#
loop_
_entity.id
_entity.type
_entity.pdbx_description
1 polymer ?
#
loop_
_entity_poly.entity_id
_entity_poly.type
_entity_poly.pdbx_seq_one_letter_code
_entity_poly.pdbx_strand_id
1 'polypeptide(L)'
;MPQITATATFNGLLLKNLPVVNPGDWFGKTWIVEIGGSYFPLYLIVEADSVCGVIDELAESEEHGHHIVVLPEDLGDYDLESCHYGPSGQVLDLDHLMIYGTEGSNQPFKCRYHGDHLPSEGVEPTEMNDWLEV
;
A
#
# COMPACT_ATOMS: atom_id res chain seq x y z
N MET A 1 -4.22 5.64 -15.13
CA MET A 1 -3.16 4.69 -15.53
C MET A 1 -3.80 3.32 -15.75
N PRO A 2 -3.24 2.43 -16.58
CA PRO A 2 -3.67 1.03 -16.60
C PRO A 2 -3.55 0.43 -15.19
N GLN A 3 -4.45 -0.49 -14.84
CA GLN A 3 -4.48 -1.08 -13.51
C GLN A 3 -3.24 -1.95 -13.31
N ILE A 4 -2.32 -1.52 -12.44
CA ILE A 4 -1.16 -2.30 -12.04
C ILE A 4 -1.53 -3.17 -10.85
N THR A 5 -1.17 -4.44 -10.91
CA THR A 5 -1.29 -5.38 -9.80
C THR A 5 0.07 -6.00 -9.50
N ALA A 6 0.20 -6.60 -8.31
CA ALA A 6 1.43 -7.23 -7.90
C ALA A 6 1.28 -8.72 -7.55
N THR A 7 2.38 -9.44 -7.71
CA THR A 7 2.59 -10.75 -7.11
C THR A 7 3.68 -10.65 -6.05
N ALA A 8 3.47 -11.31 -4.92
CA ALA A 8 4.39 -11.30 -3.78
C ALA A 8 4.46 -12.69 -3.13
N THR A 9 5.60 -13.04 -2.55
CA THR A 9 5.67 -14.21 -1.64
C THR A 9 5.68 -13.71 -0.21
N PHE A 10 4.63 -14.04 0.55
CA PHE A 10 4.49 -13.63 1.94
C PHE A 10 4.26 -14.86 2.82
N ASN A 11 5.12 -15.06 3.83
CA ASN A 11 5.10 -16.23 4.70
C ASN A 11 5.06 -17.59 3.95
N GLY A 12 5.76 -17.67 2.81
CA GLY A 12 5.81 -18.87 1.96
C GLY A 12 4.58 -19.07 1.06
N LEU A 13 3.61 -18.17 1.09
CA LEU A 13 2.43 -18.17 0.21
C LEU A 13 2.64 -17.21 -0.96
N LEU A 14 2.28 -17.66 -2.16
CA LEU A 14 2.26 -16.80 -3.34
C LEU A 14 0.94 -16.03 -3.39
N LEU A 15 1.01 -14.74 -3.12
CA LEU A 15 -0.08 -13.80 -3.31
C LEU A 15 -0.05 -13.28 -4.74
N LYS A 16 -1.23 -13.17 -5.37
CA LYS A 16 -1.39 -12.75 -6.75
C LYS A 16 -2.47 -11.68 -6.86
N ASN A 17 -2.36 -10.85 -7.89
CA ASN A 17 -3.31 -9.79 -8.21
C ASN A 17 -3.52 -8.83 -7.02
N LEU A 18 -2.45 -8.55 -6.27
CA LEU A 18 -2.50 -7.58 -5.18
C LEU A 18 -2.70 -6.18 -5.78
N PRO A 19 -3.63 -5.36 -5.28
CA PRO A 19 -3.70 -3.95 -5.64
C PRO A 19 -2.37 -3.25 -5.34
N VAL A 20 -2.03 -2.25 -6.15
CA VAL A 20 -0.83 -1.42 -5.95
C VAL A 20 -1.24 0.03 -5.82
N VAL A 21 -0.89 0.65 -4.69
CA VAL A 21 -1.02 2.09 -4.45
C VAL A 21 0.26 2.78 -4.92
N ASN A 22 0.10 3.82 -5.75
CA ASN A 22 1.15 4.68 -6.30
C ASN A 22 2.28 3.95 -7.08
N PRO A 23 1.94 3.07 -8.05
CA PRO A 23 2.95 2.35 -8.82
C PRO A 23 3.86 3.31 -9.60
N GLY A 24 5.16 3.27 -9.31
CA GLY A 24 6.18 4.09 -9.98
C GLY A 24 6.52 5.42 -9.31
N ASP A 25 5.77 5.84 -8.29
CA ASP A 25 5.92 7.17 -7.68
C ASP A 25 7.07 7.22 -6.66
N TRP A 26 7.49 6.07 -6.12
CA TRP A 26 8.47 5.99 -5.03
C TRP A 26 9.69 5.14 -5.38
N PHE A 27 10.13 5.22 -6.64
CA PHE A 27 11.33 4.54 -7.15
C PHE A 27 11.29 3.02 -6.92
N GLY A 28 10.09 2.42 -6.87
CA GLY A 28 9.90 0.99 -6.64
C GLY A 28 10.07 0.54 -5.18
N LYS A 29 10.11 1.47 -4.22
CA LYS A 29 10.14 1.14 -2.79
C LYS A 29 8.78 0.65 -2.32
N THR A 30 8.59 -0.65 -2.43
CA THR A 30 7.33 -1.32 -2.13
C THR A 30 7.28 -1.88 -0.72
N TRP A 31 6.08 -1.85 -0.16
CA TRP A 31 5.71 -2.43 1.12
C TRP A 31 4.49 -3.33 0.91
N ILE A 32 4.43 -4.47 1.60
CA ILE A 32 3.17 -5.21 1.68
C ILE A 32 2.42 -4.72 2.91
N VAL A 33 1.17 -4.34 2.68
CA VAL A 33 0.25 -3.91 3.73
C VAL A 33 -0.82 -4.97 3.89
N GLU A 34 -1.05 -5.36 5.13
CA GLU A 34 -2.16 -6.19 5.55
C GLU A 34 -3.12 -5.34 6.36
N ILE A 35 -4.39 -5.35 5.96
CA ILE A 35 -5.48 -4.73 6.69
C ILE A 35 -6.36 -5.87 7.22
N GLY A 36 -6.30 -6.03 8.54
CA GLY A 36 -7.04 -7.04 9.29
C GLY A 36 -8.48 -6.61 9.60
N GLY A 37 -8.99 -7.03 10.77
CA GLY A 37 -10.32 -6.62 11.26
C GLY A 37 -11.51 -7.31 10.60
N SER A 38 -11.30 -8.12 9.55
CA SER A 38 -12.35 -8.87 8.87
C SER A 38 -12.07 -10.38 8.82
N TYR A 39 -13.01 -11.18 8.31
CA TYR A 39 -12.83 -12.63 8.17
C TYR A 39 -11.69 -13.00 7.19
N PHE A 40 -11.39 -12.14 6.23
CA PHE A 40 -10.26 -12.29 5.32
C PHE A 40 -9.45 -10.99 5.26
N PRO A 41 -8.16 -10.99 5.64
CA PRO A 41 -7.34 -9.79 5.55
C PRO A 41 -7.21 -9.34 4.09
N LEU A 42 -7.27 -8.02 3.89
CA LEU A 42 -6.92 -7.39 2.62
C LEU A 42 -5.40 -7.23 2.57
N TYR A 43 -4.80 -7.68 1.47
CA TYR A 43 -3.40 -7.44 1.17
C TYR A 43 -3.28 -6.52 -0.03
N LEU A 44 -2.41 -5.52 0.07
CA LEU A 44 -2.06 -4.63 -1.02
C LEU A 44 -0.55 -4.33 -0.99
N ILE A 45 -0.04 -3.83 -2.10
CA ILE A 45 1.29 -3.21 -2.17
C ILE A 45 1.12 -1.69 -2.12
N VAL A 46 1.95 -1.02 -1.33
CA VAL A 46 2.05 0.44 -1.32
C VAL A 46 3.48 0.82 -1.66
N GLU A 47 3.65 1.70 -2.63
CA GLU A 47 4.93 2.37 -2.86
C GLU A 47 5.04 3.60 -1.94
N ALA A 48 6.12 3.66 -1.16
CA ALA A 48 6.44 4.78 -0.28
C ALA A 48 7.89 4.72 0.20
N ASP A 49 8.48 5.87 0.56
CA ASP A 49 9.88 5.95 0.98
C ASP A 49 10.15 5.42 2.40
N SER A 50 9.11 5.32 3.24
CA SER A 50 9.18 4.91 4.65
C SER A 50 7.86 4.28 5.12
N VAL A 51 7.85 3.62 6.28
CA VAL A 51 6.62 3.15 6.95
C VAL A 51 5.61 4.29 7.16
N CYS A 52 6.06 5.48 7.56
CA CYS A 52 5.14 6.62 7.71
C CYS A 52 4.54 7.02 6.36
N GLY A 53 5.36 7.06 5.31
CA GLY A 53 4.89 7.31 3.95
C GLY A 53 3.84 6.28 3.49
N VAL A 54 3.98 5.00 3.87
CA VAL A 54 2.95 3.99 3.55
C VAL A 54 1.59 4.38 4.12
N ILE A 55 1.56 4.87 5.36
CA ILE A 55 0.32 5.28 6.03
C ILE A 55 -0.27 6.51 5.33
N ASP A 56 0.57 7.51 5.02
CA ASP A 56 0.15 8.74 4.34
C ASP A 56 -0.43 8.44 2.96
N GLU A 57 0.28 7.65 2.14
CA GLU A 57 -0.16 7.26 0.80
C GLU A 57 -1.41 6.39 0.83
N LEU A 58 -1.54 5.51 1.82
CA LEU A 58 -2.75 4.71 1.98
C LEU A 58 -3.94 5.59 2.40
N ALA A 59 -3.73 6.55 3.31
CA ALA A 59 -4.79 7.42 3.82
C ALA A 59 -5.34 8.36 2.73
N GLU A 60 -4.51 8.76 1.77
CA GLU A 60 -4.90 9.58 0.62
C GLU A 60 -5.38 8.76 -0.58
N SER A 61 -5.33 7.43 -0.51
CA SER A 61 -5.83 6.56 -1.58
C SER A 61 -7.35 6.71 -1.72
N GLU A 62 -7.81 7.16 -2.88
CA GLU A 62 -9.25 7.25 -3.19
C GLU A 62 -9.94 5.88 -3.09
N GLU A 63 -9.24 4.80 -3.46
CA GLU A 63 -9.79 3.44 -3.47
C GLU A 63 -9.68 2.76 -2.10
N HIS A 64 -8.59 2.99 -1.35
CA HIS A 64 -8.27 2.18 -0.16
C HIS A 64 -8.19 2.98 1.15
N GLY A 65 -8.24 4.31 1.12
CA GLY A 65 -8.13 5.13 2.34
C GLY A 65 -9.25 4.87 3.34
N HIS A 66 -10.45 4.54 2.86
CA HIS A 66 -11.60 4.19 3.70
C HIS A 66 -11.39 2.99 4.63
N HIS A 67 -10.31 2.22 4.46
CA HIS A 67 -9.94 1.14 5.37
C HIS A 67 -9.25 1.61 6.66
N ILE A 68 -8.62 2.79 6.64
CA ILE A 68 -7.87 3.32 7.79
C ILE A 68 -8.32 4.73 8.18
N VAL A 69 -9.10 5.43 7.35
CA VAL A 69 -9.66 6.74 7.67
C VAL A 69 -10.96 6.55 8.44
N VAL A 70 -11.03 7.14 9.63
CA VAL A 70 -12.24 7.13 10.46
C VAL A 70 -13.30 8.01 9.80
N LEU A 71 -14.51 7.46 9.64
CA LEU A 71 -15.62 8.20 9.07
C LEU A 71 -16.11 9.30 10.03
N PRO A 72 -16.61 10.44 9.51
CA PRO A 72 -17.09 11.54 10.35
C PRO A 72 -18.14 11.13 11.39
N GLU A 73 -19.01 10.19 11.05
CA GLU A 73 -20.03 9.63 11.95
C GLU A 73 -19.46 8.86 13.14
N ASP A 74 -18.26 8.29 13.01
CA ASP A 74 -17.63 7.43 14.02
C ASP A 74 -16.58 8.19 14.86
N LEU A 75 -16.30 9.47 14.55
CA LEU A 75 -15.35 10.30 15.30
C LEU A 75 -15.67 10.44 16.78
N GLY A 76 -16.93 10.22 17.18
CA GLY A 76 -17.36 10.25 18.58
C GLY A 76 -16.76 9.13 19.44
N ASP A 77 -16.28 8.05 18.82
CA ASP A 77 -15.64 6.92 19.50
C ASP A 77 -14.14 7.13 19.73
N TYR A 78 -13.58 8.23 19.20
CA TYR A 78 -12.15 8.52 19.21
C TYR A 78 -11.82 9.72 20.12
N ASP A 79 -10.72 9.60 20.85
CA ASP A 79 -10.14 10.72 21.61
C ASP A 79 -9.19 11.53 20.73
N LEU A 80 -9.64 12.69 20.28
CA LEU A 80 -8.89 13.55 19.35
C LEU A 80 -7.53 14.02 19.90
N GLU A 81 -7.30 13.98 21.22
CA GLU A 81 -6.00 14.35 21.80
C GLU A 81 -4.94 13.24 21.66
N SER A 82 -5.37 12.00 21.43
CA SER A 82 -4.49 10.82 21.33
C SER A 82 -4.54 10.10 19.97
N CYS A 83 -5.34 10.61 19.03
CA CYS A 83 -5.46 10.05 17.69
C CYS A 83 -4.19 10.17 16.82
N HIS A 84 -4.12 9.30 15.83
CA HIS A 84 -3.24 9.45 14.67
C HIS A 84 -3.94 10.26 13.58
N TYR A 85 -3.16 11.05 12.83
CA TYR A 85 -3.67 11.94 11.80
C TYR A 85 -2.95 11.69 10.49
N GLY A 86 -3.72 11.59 9.41
CA GLY A 86 -3.20 11.56 8.04
C GLY A 86 -2.81 12.96 7.54
N PRO A 87 -2.24 13.04 6.33
CA PRO A 87 -1.68 14.28 5.81
C PRO A 87 -2.73 15.36 5.52
N SER A 88 -3.99 14.98 5.26
CA SER A 88 -5.12 15.92 5.13
C SER A 88 -5.84 16.22 6.47
N GLY A 89 -5.29 15.77 7.60
CA GLY A 89 -5.82 16.01 8.95
C GLY A 89 -6.97 15.08 9.36
N GLN A 90 -7.25 14.04 8.59
CA GLN A 90 -8.22 12.99 8.91
C GLN A 90 -7.71 12.11 10.05
N VAL A 91 -8.61 11.69 10.93
CA VAL A 91 -8.30 10.73 12.00
C VAL A 91 -8.11 9.34 11.39
N LEU A 92 -7.06 8.66 11.82
CA LEU A 92 -6.71 7.32 11.33
C LEU A 92 -6.94 6.26 12.41
N ASP A 93 -7.57 5.16 12.00
CA ASP A 93 -7.62 3.89 12.71
C ASP A 93 -6.53 2.97 12.17
N LEU A 94 -5.56 2.65 13.03
CA LEU A 94 -4.40 1.82 12.69
C LEU A 94 -4.39 0.48 13.44
N ASP A 95 -5.42 0.18 14.23
CA ASP A 95 -5.45 -1.00 15.12
C ASP A 95 -5.37 -2.34 14.37
N HIS A 96 -5.70 -2.32 13.08
CA HIS A 96 -5.71 -3.48 12.19
C HIS A 96 -4.73 -3.37 11.02
N LEU A 97 -3.83 -2.38 11.05
CA LEU A 97 -2.84 -2.15 10.01
C LEU A 97 -1.51 -2.82 10.36
N MET A 98 -1.04 -3.70 9.47
CA MET A 98 0.31 -4.25 9.53
C MET A 98 1.06 -3.91 8.24
N ILE A 99 2.27 -3.36 8.40
CA ILE A 99 3.14 -2.98 7.29
C ILE A 99 4.39 -3.84 7.37
N TYR A 100 4.72 -4.55 6.29
CA TYR A 100 5.89 -5.41 6.23
C TYR A 100 6.87 -4.93 5.16
N GLY A 101 8.12 -4.83 5.60
CA GLY A 101 9.26 -4.43 4.80
C GLY A 101 10.44 -4.09 5.70
N THR A 102 11.57 -3.75 5.10
CA THR A 102 12.76 -3.28 5.83
C THR A 102 12.92 -1.79 5.63
N GLU A 103 12.63 -1.01 6.67
CA GLU A 103 12.85 0.44 6.71
C GLU A 103 14.30 0.81 6.37
N GLY A 104 14.48 1.85 5.56
CA GLY A 104 15.80 2.28 5.07
C GLY A 104 16.42 1.39 3.98
N SER A 105 15.72 0.34 3.53
CA SER A 105 16.13 -0.46 2.36
C SER A 105 15.78 0.24 1.05
N ASN A 106 16.59 0.01 0.00
CA ASN A 106 16.23 0.40 -1.36
C ASN A 106 15.09 -0.46 -1.95
N GLN A 107 14.83 -1.62 -1.35
CA GLN A 107 13.73 -2.51 -1.70
C GLN A 107 13.14 -3.04 -0.39
N PRO A 108 12.21 -2.31 0.25
CA PRO A 108 11.67 -2.68 1.57
C PRO A 108 10.99 -4.04 1.56
N PHE A 109 10.17 -4.30 0.54
CA PHE A 109 9.55 -5.58 0.26
C PHE A 109 9.77 -5.97 -1.21
N LYS A 110 9.77 -7.27 -1.52
CA LYS A 110 9.97 -7.77 -2.89
C LYS A 110 8.65 -8.20 -3.51
N CYS A 111 8.33 -7.66 -4.66
CA CYS A 111 7.19 -8.06 -5.46
C CYS A 111 7.49 -7.91 -6.97
N ARG A 112 6.55 -8.30 -7.81
CA ARG A 112 6.59 -8.05 -9.25
C ARG A 112 5.28 -7.43 -9.72
N TYR A 113 5.39 -6.42 -10.58
CA TYR A 113 4.25 -5.74 -11.17
C TYR A 113 3.78 -6.40 -12.46
N HIS A 114 2.46 -6.38 -12.64
CA HIS A 114 1.74 -6.93 -13.76
C HIS A 114 0.70 -5.91 -14.24
N GLY A 115 0.46 -5.87 -15.55
CA GLY A 115 -0.47 -4.95 -16.19
C GLY A 115 -0.46 -5.15 -17.71
N ASP A 116 -1.38 -4.50 -18.42
CA ASP A 116 -1.63 -4.75 -19.85
C ASP A 116 -0.43 -4.52 -20.77
N HIS A 117 0.55 -3.70 -20.34
CA HIS A 117 1.75 -3.36 -21.12
C HIS A 117 3.04 -3.94 -20.53
N LEU A 118 2.94 -4.77 -19.49
CA LEU A 118 4.08 -5.38 -18.83
C LEU A 118 4.33 -6.81 -19.36
N PRO A 119 5.60 -7.28 -19.38
CA PRO A 119 5.93 -8.68 -19.60
C PRO A 119 5.08 -9.63 -18.74
N SER A 120 4.77 -10.80 -19.27
CA SER A 120 3.91 -11.80 -18.61
C SER A 120 4.45 -12.33 -17.29
N GLU A 121 5.77 -12.30 -17.13
CA GLU A 121 6.52 -12.67 -15.93
C GLU A 121 6.51 -11.57 -14.86
N GLY A 122 6.05 -10.37 -15.22
CA GLY A 122 6.07 -9.17 -14.41
C GLY A 122 7.45 -8.53 -14.29
N VAL A 123 7.46 -7.25 -13.94
CA VAL A 123 8.68 -6.42 -13.82
C VAL A 123 8.98 -6.11 -12.36
N GLU A 124 10.23 -5.79 -12.05
CA GLU A 124 10.56 -5.25 -10.73
C GLU A 124 9.98 -3.83 -10.61
N PRO A 125 9.46 -3.41 -9.44
CA PRO A 125 8.94 -2.06 -9.25
C PRO A 125 9.92 -0.94 -9.63
N THR A 126 11.22 -1.15 -9.43
CA THR A 126 12.28 -0.20 -9.78
C THR A 126 12.43 0.03 -11.28
N GLU A 127 11.92 -0.89 -12.10
CA GLU A 127 11.97 -0.85 -13.57
C GLU A 127 10.68 -0.27 -14.17
N MET A 128 9.66 0.02 -13.35
CA MET A 128 8.33 0.40 -13.82
C MET A 128 8.34 1.62 -14.77
N ASN A 129 9.17 2.61 -14.49
CA ASN A 129 9.26 3.82 -15.30
C ASN A 129 9.73 3.56 -16.74
N ASP A 130 10.51 2.49 -16.97
CA ASP A 130 10.93 2.08 -18.31
C ASP A 130 9.75 1.57 -19.16
N TRP A 131 8.61 1.28 -18.53
CA TRP A 131 7.40 0.74 -19.15
C TRP A 131 6.22 1.73 -19.15
N LEU A 132 6.31 2.86 -18.45
CA LEU A 132 5.26 3.89 -18.42
C LEU A 132 5.29 4.82 -19.64
N GLU A 133 6.39 4.85 -20.40
CA GLU A 133 6.58 5.72 -21.58
C GLU A 133 6.36 5.00 -22.93
N VAL A 134 5.98 3.72 -22.91
CA VAL A 134 5.82 2.86 -24.12
C VAL A 134 4.35 2.73 -24.50
#